data_AF-A0ABD5RC85-F1
#
_entry.id   AF-A0ABD5RC85-F1
#
_cell.length_a   1.000
_cell.length_b   1.000
_cell.length_c   1.000
_cell.angle_alpha   90.00
_cell.angle_beta   90.00
_cell.angle_gamma   90.00
#
_symmetry.space_group_name_H-M   'P 1'
#
loop_
_entity.id
_entity.type
_entity.pdbx_description
1 polymer ?
#
loop_
_entity_poly.entity_id
_entity_poly.type
_entity_poly.pdbx_seq_one_letter_code
_entity_poly.pdbx_strand_id
1 'polypeptide(L)'
;MRRTPLTLLLAAVAVLPHELAHALSARLAGLDPEVTLLPTWAGEGTPLGQFDAVIDESTPAWVVRVIAVAPWLTFVGCAVLLGPVLRVALPPVVGLVVTLLLALWGSLSAGDLAVAGNPRAARTAGHFTVPTAGWESGVADLLTVGTVLLVAVLLIA
;
A
#
# COMPACT_ATOMS: atom_id res chain seq x y z
N MET A 1 11.88 -19.87 8.00
CA MET A 1 11.06 -19.77 9.24
C MET A 1 9.80 -20.61 9.06
N ARG A 2 9.35 -21.37 10.08
CA ARG A 2 8.08 -22.12 10.00
C ARG A 2 6.91 -21.13 9.96
N ARG A 3 5.96 -21.30 9.04
CA ARG A 3 4.71 -20.51 8.99
C ARG A 3 3.87 -20.86 10.23
N THR A 4 3.98 -20.04 11.28
CA THR A 4 3.10 -20.19 12.45
C THR A 4 1.82 -19.36 12.24
N PRO A 5 0.69 -19.73 12.87
CA PRO A 5 -0.53 -18.92 12.84
C PRO A 5 -0.29 -17.47 13.28
N LEU A 6 0.60 -17.27 14.26
CA LEU A 6 0.99 -15.95 14.74
C LEU A 6 1.70 -15.12 13.66
N THR A 7 2.64 -15.72 12.93
CA THR A 7 3.35 -15.03 11.84
C THR A 7 2.40 -14.64 10.72
N LEU A 8 1.44 -15.51 10.38
CA LEU A 8 0.39 -15.21 9.40
C LEU A 8 -0.52 -14.07 9.87
N LEU A 9 -0.95 -14.07 11.13
CA LEU A 9 -1.78 -13.03 11.69
C LEU A 9 -1.06 -11.67 11.69
N LEU A 10 0.20 -11.63 12.11
CA LEU A 10 1.00 -10.40 12.11
C LEU A 10 1.21 -9.86 10.70
N ALA A 11 1.53 -10.73 9.73
CA ALA A 11 1.62 -10.33 8.33
C ALA A 11 0.28 -9.76 7.83
N ALA A 12 -0.84 -10.45 8.10
CA ALA A 12 -2.16 -9.98 7.70
C ALA A 12 -2.47 -8.58 8.27
N VAL A 13 -2.25 -8.33 9.57
CA VAL A 13 -2.51 -7.01 10.16
C VAL A 13 -1.59 -5.94 9.57
N ALA A 14 -0.34 -6.27 9.28
CA ALA A 14 0.64 -5.33 8.77
C ALA A 14 0.36 -4.90 7.32
N VAL A 15 0.04 -5.85 6.43
CA VAL A 15 0.00 -5.58 4.98
C VAL A 15 -1.38 -5.72 4.35
N LEU A 16 -2.30 -6.52 4.91
CA LEU A 16 -3.57 -6.79 4.24
C LEU A 16 -4.39 -5.51 3.97
N PRO A 17 -4.48 -4.53 4.90
CA PRO A 17 -5.19 -3.28 4.60
C PRO A 17 -4.58 -2.51 3.41
N HIS A 18 -3.26 -2.53 3.27
CA HIS A 18 -2.55 -1.93 2.13
C HIS A 18 -2.91 -2.66 0.82
N GLU A 19 -2.75 -3.99 0.77
CA GLU A 19 -3.06 -4.78 -0.42
C GLU A 19 -4.55 -4.70 -0.81
N LEU A 20 -5.44 -4.61 0.18
CA LEU A 20 -6.88 -4.44 -0.05
C LEU A 20 -7.21 -3.08 -0.66
N ALA A 21 -6.44 -2.02 -0.40
CA ALA A 21 -6.67 -0.73 -1.02
C ALA A 21 -6.37 -0.78 -2.54
N HIS A 22 -5.31 -1.50 -2.94
CA HIS A 22 -5.06 -1.81 -4.35
C HIS A 22 -6.19 -2.66 -4.93
N ALA A 23 -6.54 -3.77 -4.27
CA ALA A 23 -7.57 -4.69 -4.74
C ALA A 23 -8.94 -4.03 -4.90
N LEU A 24 -9.35 -3.20 -3.95
CA LEU A 24 -10.61 -2.46 -4.05
C LEU A 24 -10.59 -1.51 -5.25
N SER A 25 -9.51 -0.77 -5.45
CA SER A 25 -9.36 0.14 -6.58
C SER A 25 -9.34 -0.60 -7.92
N ALA A 26 -8.68 -1.76 -7.97
CA ALA A 26 -8.64 -2.62 -9.15
C ALA A 26 -10.03 -3.20 -9.48
N ARG A 27 -10.77 -3.68 -8.47
CA ARG A 27 -12.18 -4.12 -8.64
C ARG A 27 -13.05 -3.00 -9.17
N LEU A 28 -12.92 -1.78 -8.63
CA LEU A 28 -13.68 -0.61 -9.10
C LEU A 28 -13.34 -0.22 -10.55
N ALA A 29 -12.12 -0.53 -11.00
CA ALA A 29 -11.69 -0.38 -12.38
C ALA A 29 -12.09 -1.55 -13.29
N GLY A 30 -12.81 -2.55 -12.78
CA GLY A 30 -13.27 -3.73 -13.54
C GLY A 30 -12.22 -4.84 -13.69
N LEU A 31 -11.13 -4.81 -12.91
CA LEU A 31 -10.13 -5.87 -12.89
C LEU A 31 -10.49 -6.98 -11.89
N ASP A 32 -9.86 -8.14 -12.04
CA ASP A 32 -10.01 -9.30 -11.15
C ASP A 32 -8.75 -9.47 -10.28
N PRO A 33 -8.67 -8.79 -9.12
CA PRO A 33 -7.50 -8.84 -8.28
C PRO A 33 -7.44 -10.04 -7.33
N GLU A 34 -6.21 -10.44 -7.06
CA GLU A 34 -5.83 -11.43 -6.08
C GLU A 34 -4.91 -10.80 -5.03
N VAL A 35 -5.08 -11.21 -3.77
CA VAL A 35 -4.22 -10.79 -2.67
C VAL A 35 -3.66 -12.02 -1.99
N THR A 36 -2.33 -12.13 -1.97
CA THR A 36 -1.61 -13.26 -1.39
C THR A 36 -0.78 -12.79 -0.20
N LEU A 37 -0.88 -13.50 0.93
CA LEU A 37 0.02 -13.28 2.07
C LEU A 37 1.30 -14.11 1.91
N LEU A 38 2.44 -13.45 2.08
CA LEU A 38 3.78 -14.01 1.84
C LEU A 38 4.64 -13.95 3.11
N PRO A 39 4.25 -14.60 4.23
CA PRO A 39 5.04 -14.57 5.47
C PRO A 39 6.44 -15.22 5.35
N THR A 40 6.69 -15.89 4.22
CA THR A 40 7.97 -16.51 3.86
C THR A 40 8.18 -16.31 2.37
N TRP A 41 9.24 -15.62 1.98
CA TRP A 41 9.62 -15.39 0.57
C TRP A 41 10.99 -16.03 0.29
N ALA A 42 11.12 -16.68 -0.86
CA ALA A 42 12.37 -17.26 -1.34
C ALA A 42 12.78 -16.52 -2.63
N GLY A 43 13.39 -15.34 -2.47
CA GLY A 43 13.83 -14.47 -3.55
C GLY A 43 14.54 -13.23 -3.01
N GLU A 44 14.97 -12.33 -3.90
CA GLU A 44 15.48 -11.01 -3.50
C GLU A 44 14.31 -10.15 -2.95
N GLY A 45 14.53 -9.52 -1.79
CA GLY A 45 13.50 -8.80 -1.03
C GLY A 45 12.73 -9.66 0.00
N THR A 46 11.75 -9.05 0.67
CA THR A 46 10.90 -9.72 1.70
C THR A 46 9.47 -9.15 1.71
N PRO A 47 8.68 -9.32 0.62
CA PRO A 47 7.27 -8.93 0.64
C PRO A 47 6.52 -9.80 1.66
N LEU A 48 5.72 -9.16 2.52
CA LEU A 48 4.82 -9.86 3.46
C LEU A 48 3.42 -10.09 2.88
N GLY A 49 3.09 -9.39 1.79
CA GLY A 49 1.87 -9.50 1.01
C GLY A 49 2.16 -9.16 -0.45
N GLN A 50 1.25 -9.54 -1.32
CA GLN A 50 1.28 -9.22 -2.74
C GLN A 50 -0.14 -9.08 -3.26
N PHE A 51 -0.46 -7.90 -3.74
CA PHE A 51 -1.56 -7.66 -4.68
C PHE A 51 -1.10 -7.95 -6.11
N ASP A 52 -1.97 -8.57 -6.90
CA ASP A 52 -1.84 -8.62 -8.35
C ASP A 52 -3.21 -8.63 -9.03
N ALA A 53 -3.23 -8.29 -10.32
CA ALA A 53 -4.40 -8.43 -11.18
C ALA A 53 -3.95 -8.50 -12.64
N VAL A 54 -4.69 -9.24 -13.47
CA VAL A 54 -4.43 -9.26 -14.91
C VAL A 54 -4.74 -7.89 -15.51
N ILE A 55 -3.79 -7.35 -16.27
CA ILE A 55 -3.89 -6.04 -16.93
C ILE A 55 -3.95 -6.24 -18.44
N ASP A 56 -5.02 -5.78 -19.07
CA ASP A 56 -5.10 -5.73 -20.53
C ASP A 56 -4.30 -4.53 -21.09
N GLU A 57 -3.74 -4.65 -22.29
CA GLU A 57 -2.99 -3.56 -22.93
C GLU A 57 -3.83 -2.28 -23.13
N SER A 58 -5.15 -2.43 -23.30
CA SER A 58 -6.11 -1.33 -23.41
C SER A 58 -6.39 -0.62 -22.10
N THR A 59 -5.99 -1.18 -20.95
CA THR A 59 -6.13 -0.54 -19.64
C THR A 59 -5.44 0.83 -19.66
N PRO A 60 -6.14 1.93 -19.35
CA PRO A 60 -5.52 3.24 -19.37
C PRO A 60 -4.38 3.34 -18.36
N ALA A 61 -3.26 3.97 -18.77
CA ALA A 61 -2.09 4.11 -17.91
C ALA A 61 -2.39 4.85 -16.59
N TRP A 62 -3.35 5.78 -16.59
CA TRP A 62 -3.76 6.48 -15.38
C TRP A 62 -4.50 5.57 -14.39
N VAL A 63 -5.25 4.57 -14.87
CA VAL A 63 -5.93 3.58 -14.01
C VAL A 63 -4.89 2.75 -13.27
N VAL A 64 -3.88 2.24 -13.99
CA VAL A 64 -2.76 1.49 -13.41
C VAL A 64 -2.05 2.32 -12.35
N ARG A 65 -1.80 3.61 -12.61
CA ARG A 65 -1.20 4.53 -11.64
C ARG A 65 -2.06 4.72 -10.40
N VAL A 66 -3.36 4.98 -10.57
CA VAL A 66 -4.28 5.19 -9.45
C VAL A 66 -4.34 3.95 -8.57
N ILE A 67 -4.43 2.76 -9.18
CA ILE A 67 -4.38 1.49 -8.43
C ILE A 67 -3.06 1.39 -7.69
N ALA A 68 -1.93 1.64 -8.34
CA ALA A 68 -0.61 1.56 -7.72
C ALA A 68 -0.38 2.55 -6.57
N VAL A 69 -1.07 3.69 -6.52
CA VAL A 69 -0.97 4.64 -5.39
C VAL A 69 -2.19 4.61 -4.46
N ALA A 70 -3.10 3.65 -4.65
CA ALA A 70 -4.36 3.56 -3.93
C ALA A 70 -4.22 3.48 -2.40
N PRO A 71 -3.24 2.75 -1.81
CA PRO A 71 -3.08 2.71 -0.36
C PRO A 71 -2.84 4.10 0.22
N TRP A 72 -1.92 4.86 -0.39
CA TRP A 72 -1.65 6.23 0.02
C TRP A 72 -2.91 7.11 -0.06
N LEU A 73 -3.61 7.08 -1.21
CA LEU A 73 -4.86 7.83 -1.39
C LEU A 73 -5.92 7.45 -0.35
N THR A 74 -6.03 6.16 -0.04
CA THR A 74 -7.03 5.62 0.88
C THR A 74 -6.74 6.04 2.32
N PHE A 75 -5.54 5.76 2.82
CA PHE A 75 -5.24 5.93 4.23
C PHE A 75 -4.87 7.37 4.61
N VAL A 76 -4.21 8.12 3.72
CA VAL A 76 -4.06 9.57 3.91
C VAL A 76 -5.40 10.26 3.74
N GLY A 77 -6.24 9.83 2.78
CA GLY A 77 -7.61 10.32 2.64
C GLY A 77 -8.45 10.10 3.91
N CYS A 78 -8.37 8.91 4.52
CA CYS A 78 -8.98 8.64 5.82
C CYS A 78 -8.46 9.59 6.92
N ALA A 79 -7.16 9.85 6.97
CA ALA A 79 -6.60 10.80 7.94
C ALA A 79 -7.12 12.23 7.73
N VAL A 80 -7.24 12.68 6.48
CA VAL A 80 -7.81 14.00 6.14
C VAL A 80 -9.29 14.08 6.54
N LEU A 81 -10.09 13.07 6.19
CA LEU A 81 -11.54 13.09 6.38
C LEU A 81 -11.95 12.87 7.84
N LEU A 82 -11.26 11.98 8.54
CA LEU A 82 -11.62 11.59 9.91
C LEU A 82 -10.83 12.37 10.96
N GLY A 83 -9.68 12.95 10.59
CA GLY A 83 -8.77 13.61 11.53
C GLY A 83 -9.42 14.61 12.47
N PRO A 84 -10.25 15.56 12.01
CA PRO A 84 -10.92 16.51 12.89
C PRO A 84 -11.77 15.85 13.97
N VAL A 85 -12.44 14.73 13.65
CA VAL A 85 -13.28 13.98 14.59
C VAL A 85 -12.40 13.15 15.53
N LEU A 86 -11.40 12.46 14.99
CA LEU A 86 -10.53 11.57 15.75
C LEU A 86 -9.69 12.33 16.78
N ARG A 87 -9.21 13.54 16.46
CA ARG A 87 -8.47 14.41 17.39
C ARG A 87 -9.24 14.72 18.67
N VAL A 88 -10.55 14.91 18.55
CA VAL A 88 -11.41 15.28 19.69
C VAL A 88 -11.90 14.04 20.43
N ALA A 89 -12.23 12.97 19.69
CA ALA A 89 -12.88 11.79 20.23
C ALA A 89 -11.91 10.79 20.88
N LEU A 90 -10.65 10.74 20.45
CA LEU A 90 -9.70 9.71 20.88
C LEU A 90 -8.77 10.20 22.00
N PRO A 91 -8.47 9.33 22.99
CA PRO A 91 -7.35 9.56 23.89
C PRO A 91 -6.03 9.69 23.12
N PRO A 92 -5.06 10.51 23.57
CA PRO A 92 -3.81 10.75 22.83
C PRO A 92 -3.03 9.49 22.45
N VAL A 93 -2.98 8.50 23.34
CA VAL A 93 -2.32 7.21 23.08
C VAL A 93 -3.00 6.46 21.95
N VAL A 94 -4.34 6.47 21.89
CA VAL A 94 -5.10 5.83 20.81
C VAL A 94 -4.90 6.58 19.50
N GLY A 95 -4.90 7.93 19.55
CA GLY A 95 -4.58 8.76 18.38
C GLY A 95 -3.21 8.47 17.79
N LEU A 96 -2.19 8.25 18.62
CA LEU A 96 -0.86 7.83 18.18
C LEU A 96 -0.88 6.46 17.50
N VAL A 97 -1.56 5.45 18.07
CA VAL A 97 -1.67 4.12 17.46
C VAL A 97 -2.36 4.20 16.10
N VAL A 98 -3.48 4.94 16.01
CA VAL A 98 -4.20 5.13 14.74
C VAL A 98 -3.32 5.83 13.70
N THR A 99 -2.54 6.83 14.12
CA THR A 99 -1.56 7.52 13.26
C THR A 99 -0.54 6.55 12.68
N LEU A 100 0.05 5.70 13.51
CA LEU A 100 1.05 4.73 13.07
C LEU A 100 0.44 3.69 12.11
N LEU A 101 -0.79 3.22 12.38
CA LEU A 101 -1.48 2.28 11.50
C LEU A 101 -1.82 2.89 10.14
N LEU A 102 -2.41 4.09 10.10
CA LEU A 102 -2.75 4.76 8.85
C LEU A 102 -1.50 5.12 8.03
N ALA A 103 -0.41 5.52 8.71
CA ALA A 103 0.85 5.76 8.03
C ALA A 103 1.48 4.47 7.50
N LEU A 104 1.46 3.37 8.27
CA LEU A 104 1.95 2.06 7.85
C LEU A 104 1.20 1.58 6.60
N TRP A 105 -0.14 1.58 6.64
CA TRP A 105 -0.95 1.09 5.53
C TRP A 105 -0.93 2.04 4.32
N GLY A 106 -0.72 3.34 4.53
CA GLY A 106 -0.64 4.34 3.45
C GLY A 106 0.74 4.51 2.82
N SER A 107 1.79 3.93 3.39
CA SER A 107 3.16 4.06 2.85
C SER A 107 3.32 3.23 1.58
N LEU A 108 3.81 3.85 0.51
CA LEU A 108 4.01 3.18 -0.78
C LEU A 108 5.30 2.36 -0.78
N SER A 109 5.22 1.14 -1.30
CA SER A 109 6.35 0.25 -1.50
C SER A 109 7.18 0.63 -2.74
N ALA A 110 8.39 0.08 -2.86
CA ALA A 110 9.19 0.23 -4.09
C ALA A 110 8.48 -0.36 -5.32
N GLY A 111 7.68 -1.42 -5.15
CA GLY A 111 6.88 -2.01 -6.23
C GLY A 111 5.78 -1.06 -6.71
N ASP A 112 5.08 -0.43 -5.77
CA ASP A 112 4.03 0.56 -6.05
C ASP A 112 4.58 1.71 -6.90
N LEU A 113 5.76 2.22 -6.50
CA LEU A 113 6.44 3.30 -7.20
C LEU A 113 6.93 2.87 -8.58
N ALA A 114 7.41 1.63 -8.73
CA ALA A 114 7.83 1.09 -10.03
C ALA A 114 6.63 1.02 -10.99
N VAL A 115 5.48 0.53 -10.53
CA VAL A 115 4.25 0.48 -11.34
C VAL A 115 3.72 1.88 -11.64
N ALA A 116 3.66 2.77 -10.64
CA ALA A 116 3.16 4.13 -10.81
C ALA A 116 4.07 4.96 -11.75
N GLY A 117 5.38 4.79 -11.63
CA GLY A 117 6.39 5.44 -12.46
C GLY A 117 6.34 4.94 -13.91
N ASN A 118 6.19 3.62 -14.10
CA ASN A 118 6.19 2.99 -15.42
C ASN A 118 4.97 2.07 -15.64
N PRO A 119 3.75 2.62 -15.80
CA PRO A 119 2.55 1.82 -16.03
C PRO A 119 2.55 1.10 -17.38
N ARG A 120 3.45 1.45 -18.30
CA ARG A 120 3.65 0.68 -19.55
C ARG A 120 4.29 -0.67 -19.26
N ALA A 121 5.29 -0.74 -18.39
CA ALA A 121 5.92 -2.01 -18.02
C ALA A 121 4.90 -2.99 -17.41
N ALA A 122 4.03 -2.51 -16.52
CA ALA A 122 2.98 -3.33 -15.92
C ALA A 122 1.99 -3.86 -16.97
N ARG A 123 1.55 -3.02 -17.91
CA ARG A 123 0.69 -3.45 -19.03
C ARG A 123 1.36 -4.46 -19.96
N THR A 124 2.62 -4.24 -20.31
CA THR A 124 3.38 -5.17 -21.16
C THR A 124 3.63 -6.50 -20.44
N ALA A 125 3.82 -6.47 -19.12
CA ALA A 125 3.92 -7.69 -18.31
C ALA A 125 2.56 -8.37 -18.10
N GLY A 126 1.46 -7.65 -18.27
CA GLY A 126 0.10 -8.12 -18.00
C GLY A 126 -0.26 -8.18 -16.51
N HIS A 127 0.59 -7.65 -15.62
CA HIS A 127 0.51 -7.81 -14.17
C HIS A 127 1.05 -6.56 -13.44
N PHE A 128 0.65 -6.37 -12.18
CA PHE A 128 1.13 -5.29 -11.31
C PHE A 128 2.49 -5.59 -10.67
N THR A 129 3.07 -6.75 -10.95
CA THR A 129 4.41 -7.11 -10.47
C THR A 129 5.44 -6.80 -11.56
N VAL A 130 6.25 -5.75 -11.36
CA VAL A 130 7.31 -5.33 -12.30
C VAL A 130 8.68 -5.23 -11.61
N PRO A 131 9.80 -5.45 -12.34
CA PRO A 131 11.13 -5.25 -11.78
C PRO A 131 11.35 -3.80 -11.32
N THR A 132 12.03 -3.63 -10.19
CA THR A 132 12.44 -2.32 -9.66
C THR A 132 13.80 -1.92 -10.23
N ALA A 133 14.05 -0.61 -10.40
CA ALA A 133 15.33 -0.07 -10.87
C ALA A 133 16.29 0.33 -9.72
N GLY A 134 15.91 0.06 -8.47
CA GLY A 134 16.72 0.21 -7.25
C GLY A 134 16.64 1.59 -6.58
N TRP A 135 16.34 2.65 -7.32
CA TRP A 135 16.11 3.99 -6.73
C TRP A 135 14.75 4.09 -6.03
N GLU A 136 13.78 3.26 -6.44
CA GLU A 136 12.42 3.25 -5.89
C GLU A 136 12.42 2.94 -4.39
N SER A 137 13.34 2.10 -3.91
CA SER A 137 13.46 1.79 -2.48
C SER A 137 13.82 3.04 -1.66
N GLY A 138 14.80 3.82 -2.11
CA GLY A 138 15.18 5.05 -1.41
C GLY A 138 14.07 6.11 -1.42
N VAL A 139 13.30 6.19 -2.51
CA VAL A 139 12.13 7.08 -2.59
C VAL A 139 10.98 6.57 -1.73
N ALA A 140 10.73 5.27 -1.68
CA ALA A 140 9.73 4.66 -0.81
C ALA A 140 10.04 4.95 0.68
N ASP A 141 11.30 4.86 1.09
CA ASP A 141 11.72 5.19 2.46
C ASP A 141 11.45 6.66 2.79
N LEU A 142 11.83 7.58 1.89
CA LEU A 142 11.57 9.01 2.07
C LEU A 142 10.06 9.34 2.11
N LEU A 143 9.27 8.70 1.24
CA LEU A 143 7.81 8.87 1.21
C LEU A 143 7.16 8.26 2.45
N THR A 144 7.70 7.19 3.01
CA THR A 144 7.24 6.60 4.27
C THR A 144 7.40 7.62 5.39
N VAL A 145 8.58 8.23 5.53
CA VAL A 145 8.81 9.29 6.53
C VAL A 145 7.87 10.47 6.30
N GLY A 146 7.72 10.93 5.05
CA GLY A 146 6.80 12.01 4.69
C GLY A 146 5.34 11.69 5.01
N THR A 147 4.91 10.45 4.75
CA THR A 147 3.54 9.97 5.02
C THR A 147 3.27 9.91 6.52
N VAL A 148 4.22 9.41 7.32
CA VAL A 148 4.11 9.42 8.79
C VAL A 148 3.95 10.84 9.32
N LEU A 149 4.80 11.78 8.87
CA LEU A 149 4.73 13.18 9.31
C LEU A 149 3.40 13.82 8.90
N LEU A 150 2.94 13.59 7.67
CA LEU A 150 1.67 14.12 7.18
C LEU A 150 0.49 13.58 7.99
N VAL A 151 0.41 12.26 8.19
CA VAL A 151 -0.68 11.64 8.98
C VAL A 151 -0.64 12.11 10.43
N ALA A 152 0.56 12.26 11.03
CA ALA A 152 0.70 12.80 12.38
C ALA A 152 0.19 14.26 12.47
N VAL A 153 0.53 15.10 11.49
CA VAL A 153 -0.03 16.46 11.41
C VAL A 153 -1.55 16.41 11.25
N LEU A 154 -2.09 15.48 10.48
CA LEU A 154 -3.53 15.36 10.26
C LEU A 154 -4.31 14.82 11.47
N LEU A 155 -3.69 14.04 12.35
CA LEU A 155 -4.40 13.36 13.44
C LEU A 155 -4.03 13.82 14.85
N ILE A 156 -2.90 14.51 15.02
CA ILE A 156 -2.37 14.86 16.34
C ILE A 156 -2.15 16.39 16.48
N ALA A 157 -1.67 17.05 15.43
CA ALA A 157 -1.42 18.50 15.43
C ALA A 157 -2.64 19.30 14.98
#